data_AF-A0A7H8NCA2-F1
#
_entry.id   AF-A0A7H8NCA2-F1
#
_cell.length_a   1.000
_cell.length_b   1.000
_cell.length_c   1.000
_cell.angle_alpha   90.00
_cell.angle_beta   90.00
_cell.angle_gamma   90.00
#
_symmetry.space_group_name_H-M   'P 1'
#
loop_
_entity.id
_entity.type
_entity.pdbx_description
1 polymer ?
#
loop_
_entity_poly.entity_id
_entity_poly.type
_entity_poly.pdbx_seq_one_letter_code
_entity_poly.pdbx_strand_id
1 'polypeptide(L)'
;MAEAKPNVFREPVPTAEVTIFQDCPGASKDVFDQSVLFQQDAQVRRALTLYAPDLQNIGCIDNTGSPATTTYAKSVSTGFTTSTTTQLSIEVGAEVSIEVVKASLKVGFSVSFTEQYSKVTTQTMTFSVGPDKKAYTYQGYIRTVIIRHDTSARTYAYEAGTEGTFLTEVLTTSPVPVIGAATIRA
;
A
#
# COMPACT_ATOMS: atom_id res chain seq x y z
N MET A 1 -24.90 37.75 -18.15
CA MET A 1 -24.46 37.60 -16.75
C MET A 1 -24.58 36.12 -16.41
N ALA A 2 -23.46 35.42 -16.20
CA ALA A 2 -23.48 34.00 -15.84
C ALA A 2 -23.59 33.89 -14.32
N GLU A 3 -24.63 33.21 -13.85
CA GLU A 3 -24.89 32.92 -12.44
C GLU A 3 -23.82 31.94 -11.93
N ALA A 4 -23.00 32.38 -10.97
CA ALA A 4 -22.04 31.51 -10.32
C ALA A 4 -22.79 30.51 -9.44
N LYS A 5 -22.73 29.22 -9.78
CA LYS A 5 -23.29 28.15 -8.95
C LYS A 5 -22.64 28.19 -7.56
N PRO A 6 -23.42 28.15 -6.46
CA PRO A 6 -22.85 28.11 -5.12
C PRO A 6 -22.01 26.84 -4.99
N ASN A 7 -20.74 27.00 -4.65
CA ASN A 7 -19.83 25.90 -4.38
C ASN A 7 -20.22 25.30 -3.02
N VAL A 8 -21.20 24.40 -3.01
CA VAL A 8 -21.71 23.79 -1.79
C VAL A 8 -20.67 22.77 -1.33
N PHE A 9 -19.84 23.18 -0.36
CA PHE A 9 -18.91 22.30 0.33
C PHE A 9 -19.71 21.18 1.01
N ARG A 10 -19.75 20.00 0.40
CA ARG A 10 -20.36 18.80 0.97
C ARG A 10 -19.28 18.01 1.69
N GLU A 11 -19.58 17.67 2.93
CA GLU A 11 -18.74 16.78 3.74
C GLU A 11 -18.54 15.44 3.03
N PRO A 12 -17.34 14.85 3.11
CA PRO A 12 -17.05 13.53 2.54
C PRO A 12 -18.04 12.47 3.06
N VAL A 13 -18.53 11.63 2.15
CA VAL A 13 -19.31 10.43 2.46
C VAL A 13 -18.36 9.24 2.35
N PRO A 14 -18.35 8.29 3.31
CA PRO A 14 -17.51 7.09 3.20
C PRO A 14 -17.77 6.37 1.88
N THR A 15 -16.76 6.25 1.02
CA THR A 15 -16.83 5.48 -0.22
C THR A 15 -16.36 4.05 0.01
N ALA A 16 -16.98 3.10 -0.72
CA ALA A 16 -16.52 1.70 -0.76
C ALA A 16 -15.30 1.52 -1.69
N GLU A 17 -14.96 2.54 -2.48
CA GLU A 17 -13.83 2.54 -3.40
C GLU A 17 -12.74 3.48 -2.88
N VAL A 18 -11.51 2.96 -2.83
CA VAL A 18 -10.30 3.63 -2.35
C VAL A 18 -9.29 3.62 -3.47
N THR A 19 -8.61 4.75 -3.68
CA THR A 19 -7.59 4.88 -4.72
C THR A 19 -6.19 4.68 -4.16
N ILE A 20 -5.34 4.07 -4.96
CA ILE A 20 -3.90 3.97 -4.67
C ILE A 20 -3.17 4.85 -5.66
N PHE A 21 -2.49 5.85 -5.13
CA PHE A 21 -1.80 6.86 -5.93
C PHE A 21 -0.43 6.36 -6.37
N GLN A 22 0.00 6.78 -7.56
CA GLN A 22 1.32 6.43 -8.10
C GLN A 22 2.46 7.02 -7.25
N ASP A 23 2.27 8.24 -6.74
CA ASP A 23 3.20 8.98 -5.89
C ASP A 23 2.43 9.59 -4.71
N CYS A 24 3.13 10.14 -3.70
CA CYS A 24 2.48 10.85 -2.60
C CYS A 24 1.76 12.10 -3.16
N PRO A 25 0.42 12.14 -3.17
CA PRO A 25 -0.29 13.27 -3.77
C PRO A 25 -0.23 14.50 -2.85
N GLY A 26 -0.65 15.65 -3.33
CA GLY A 26 -0.82 16.83 -2.47
C GLY A 26 -2.06 16.70 -1.58
N ALA A 27 -1.97 17.09 -0.30
CA ALA A 27 -3.11 17.08 0.60
C ALA A 27 -4.25 17.97 0.08
N SER A 28 -5.39 17.34 -0.21
CA SER A 28 -6.56 18.01 -0.79
C SER A 28 -7.83 17.25 -0.45
N LYS A 29 -8.98 17.88 -0.71
CA LYS A 29 -10.30 17.24 -0.56
C LYS A 29 -10.42 15.98 -1.41
N ASP A 30 -10.00 16.05 -2.68
CA ASP A 30 -10.14 14.92 -3.61
C ASP A 30 -9.33 13.71 -3.14
N VAL A 31 -8.12 13.94 -2.64
CA VAL A 31 -7.30 12.87 -2.03
C VAL A 31 -7.96 12.31 -0.78
N PHE A 32 -8.53 13.18 0.07
CA PHE A 32 -9.22 12.75 1.29
C PHE A 32 -10.43 11.86 0.96
N ASP A 33 -11.23 12.24 -0.03
CA ASP A 33 -12.43 11.50 -0.46
C ASP A 33 -12.08 10.14 -1.08
N GLN A 34 -10.89 9.99 -1.65
CA GLN A 34 -10.39 8.74 -2.24
C GLN A 34 -9.58 7.88 -1.26
N SER A 35 -9.43 8.34 -0.01
CA SER A 35 -8.67 7.67 1.05
C SER A 35 -9.59 6.86 1.99
N VAL A 36 -9.01 5.95 2.77
CA VAL A 36 -9.79 5.13 3.72
C VAL A 36 -10.12 5.96 4.97
N LEU A 37 -11.36 6.44 5.08
CA LEU A 37 -11.80 7.15 6.29
C LEU A 37 -11.86 6.19 7.48
N PHE A 38 -11.24 6.57 8.60
CA PHE A 38 -11.19 5.72 9.80
C PHE A 38 -11.52 6.44 11.11
N GLN A 39 -11.52 7.78 11.12
CA GLN A 39 -11.91 8.56 12.29
C GLN A 39 -12.74 9.76 11.84
N GLN A 40 -13.86 9.99 12.54
CA GLN A 40 -14.76 11.08 12.26
C GLN A 40 -15.29 11.68 13.57
N ASP A 41 -14.73 12.82 13.94
CA ASP A 41 -15.22 13.69 15.01
C ASP A 41 -15.88 14.95 14.41
N ALA A 42 -16.61 15.71 15.23
CA ALA A 42 -17.31 16.91 14.79
C ALA A 42 -16.38 17.99 14.19
N GLN A 43 -15.11 18.01 14.62
CA GLN A 43 -14.12 19.03 14.25
C GLN A 43 -12.99 18.49 13.36
N VAL A 44 -12.73 17.18 13.43
CA VAL A 44 -11.58 16.55 12.79
C VAL A 44 -12.00 15.22 12.18
N ARG A 45 -11.59 15.00 10.93
CA ARG A 45 -11.71 13.69 10.28
C ARG A 45 -10.35 13.24 9.80
N ARG A 46 -10.10 11.93 9.82
CA ARG A 46 -8.84 11.35 9.37
C ARG A 46 -9.08 10.19 8.42
N ALA A 47 -8.32 10.19 7.33
CA ALA A 47 -8.31 9.13 6.35
C ALA A 47 -6.88 8.64 6.09
N LEU A 48 -6.75 7.37 5.73
CA LEU A 48 -5.48 6.74 5.36
C LEU A 48 -5.33 6.81 3.84
N THR A 49 -4.33 7.56 3.38
CA THR A 49 -3.97 7.67 1.97
C THR A 49 -2.95 6.59 1.62
N LEU A 50 -3.18 5.90 0.51
CA LEU A 50 -2.35 4.80 0.01
C LEU A 50 -1.64 5.24 -1.27
N TYR A 51 -0.32 5.05 -1.36
CA TYR A 51 0.44 5.53 -2.50
C TYR A 51 1.73 4.74 -2.77
N ALA A 52 2.34 4.99 -3.94
CA ALA A 52 3.62 4.44 -4.38
C ALA A 52 3.78 2.93 -4.12
N PRO A 53 2.88 2.08 -4.65
CA PRO A 53 3.04 0.64 -4.57
C PRO A 53 4.21 0.19 -5.42
N ASP A 54 5.04 -0.71 -4.90
CA ASP A 54 6.23 -1.20 -5.58
C ASP A 54 6.65 -2.58 -5.05
N LEU A 55 7.70 -3.13 -5.66
CA LEU A 55 8.31 -4.40 -5.31
C LEU A 55 9.67 -4.16 -4.65
N GLN A 56 9.83 -4.65 -3.43
CA GLN A 56 11.10 -4.70 -2.70
C GLN A 56 11.78 -6.05 -2.95
N ASN A 57 13.06 -6.03 -3.36
CA ASN A 57 13.84 -7.27 -3.41
C ASN A 57 14.17 -7.73 -1.98
N ILE A 58 13.84 -8.98 -1.66
CA ILE A 58 14.04 -9.55 -0.33
C ILE A 58 15.08 -10.67 -0.29
N GLY A 59 15.67 -11.04 -1.43
CA GLY A 59 16.71 -12.06 -1.52
C GLY A 59 17.04 -12.48 -2.96
N CYS A 60 18.13 -13.23 -3.08
CA CYS A 60 18.56 -13.88 -4.32
C CYS A 60 19.09 -15.27 -3.98
N ILE A 61 18.66 -16.27 -4.74
CA ILE A 61 19.29 -17.60 -4.75
C ILE A 61 19.97 -17.76 -6.10
N ASP A 62 21.25 -18.11 -6.07
CA ASP A 62 22.07 -18.32 -7.25
C ASP A 62 22.65 -19.73 -7.21
N ASN A 63 22.02 -20.64 -7.95
CA ASN A 63 22.51 -22.00 -8.15
C ASN A 63 23.26 -22.14 -9.49
N THR A 64 23.69 -21.03 -10.11
CA THR A 64 24.43 -21.10 -11.37
C THR A 64 25.72 -21.89 -11.17
N GLY A 65 25.88 -23.00 -11.90
CA GLY A 65 27.03 -23.89 -11.75
C GLY A 65 26.90 -24.90 -10.61
N SER A 66 25.70 -25.08 -10.06
CA SER A 66 25.39 -26.09 -9.05
C SER A 66 24.25 -27.00 -9.52
N PRO A 67 24.40 -28.33 -9.42
CA PRO A 67 23.34 -29.28 -9.70
C PRO A 67 22.29 -29.34 -8.57
N ALA A 68 22.46 -28.55 -7.50
CA ALA A 68 21.58 -28.59 -6.34
C ALA A 68 20.31 -27.76 -6.53
N THR A 69 19.22 -28.24 -5.95
CA THR A 69 18.03 -27.42 -5.70
C THR A 69 18.17 -26.77 -4.33
N THR A 70 18.00 -25.46 -4.26
CA THR A 70 18.07 -24.71 -3.00
C THR A 70 16.68 -24.24 -2.62
N THR A 71 16.25 -24.58 -1.42
CA THR A 71 15.01 -24.08 -0.82
C THR A 71 15.36 -23.10 0.29
N TYR A 72 14.80 -21.90 0.23
CA TYR A 72 14.94 -20.90 1.28
C TYR A 72 13.58 -20.60 1.89
N ALA A 73 13.55 -20.55 3.22
CA ALA A 73 12.40 -20.12 3.99
C ALA A 73 12.71 -18.77 4.63
N LYS A 74 11.89 -17.75 4.37
CA LYS A 74 12.00 -16.45 5.03
C LYS A 74 10.72 -16.15 5.77
N SER A 75 10.86 -15.82 7.04
CA SER A 75 9.81 -15.15 7.80
C SER A 75 9.71 -13.71 7.31
N VAL A 76 8.63 -13.39 6.61
CA VAL A 76 8.31 -12.02 6.19
C VAL A 76 7.17 -11.49 7.05
N SER A 77 7.34 -10.26 7.54
CA SER A 77 6.27 -9.55 8.22
C SER A 77 5.33 -8.98 7.17
N THR A 78 4.04 -9.12 7.43
CA THR A 78 2.94 -8.63 6.59
C THR A 78 2.07 -7.75 7.47
N GLY A 79 1.50 -6.70 6.89
CA GLY A 79 0.81 -5.65 7.66
C GLY A 79 1.56 -4.31 7.66
N PHE A 80 1.09 -3.41 8.53
CA PHE A 80 1.59 -2.03 8.59
C PHE A 80 2.84 -1.93 9.46
N THR A 81 3.89 -1.34 8.89
CA THR A 81 5.04 -0.83 9.62
C THR A 81 4.91 0.69 9.66
N THR A 82 4.45 1.23 10.79
CA THR A 82 4.41 2.67 11.07
C THR A 82 5.41 3.00 12.17
N SER A 83 5.93 4.22 12.17
CA SER A 83 6.75 4.73 13.29
C SER A 83 5.87 5.07 14.51
N THR A 84 4.58 5.29 14.30
CA THR A 84 3.59 5.62 15.34
C THR A 84 2.51 4.54 15.43
N THR A 85 2.28 4.02 16.64
CA THR A 85 1.23 3.07 17.02
C THR A 85 -0.16 3.71 17.05
N THR A 86 -0.55 4.41 15.99
CA THR A 86 -1.96 4.84 15.85
C THR A 86 -2.79 3.59 15.54
N GLN A 87 -3.43 3.03 16.57
CA GLN A 87 -4.40 1.94 16.40
C GLN A 87 -5.60 2.49 15.60
N LEU A 88 -5.67 2.14 14.33
CA LEU A 88 -6.82 2.45 13.48
C LEU A 88 -7.88 1.37 13.70
N SER A 89 -9.02 1.75 14.25
CA SER A 89 -10.22 0.91 14.26
C SER A 89 -11.02 1.22 13.01
N ILE A 90 -10.64 0.60 11.88
CA ILE A 90 -11.35 0.78 10.61
C ILE A 90 -12.59 -0.10 10.64
N GLU A 91 -13.75 0.48 10.95
CA GLU A 91 -15.04 -0.24 10.94
C GLU A 91 -15.56 -0.51 9.51
N VAL A 92 -15.00 0.17 8.51
CA VAL A 92 -15.42 0.07 7.11
C VAL A 92 -14.64 -1.03 6.38
N GLY A 93 -15.38 -1.97 5.80
CA GLY A 93 -14.92 -2.97 4.82
C GLY A 93 -14.39 -2.35 3.54
N ALA A 94 -13.18 -1.79 3.57
CA ALA A 94 -12.50 -1.35 2.37
C ALA A 94 -11.59 -2.47 1.86
N GLU A 95 -11.80 -2.87 0.61
CA GLU A 95 -10.91 -3.77 -0.11
C GLU A 95 -10.32 -3.02 -1.30
N VAL A 96 -9.01 -3.22 -1.54
CA VAL A 96 -8.34 -2.61 -2.68
C VAL A 96 -7.54 -3.66 -3.42
N SER A 97 -7.76 -3.75 -4.73
CA SER A 97 -7.00 -4.62 -5.62
C SER A 97 -6.09 -3.78 -6.53
N ILE A 98 -4.83 -4.18 -6.67
CA ILE A 98 -3.81 -3.43 -7.42
C ILE A 98 -3.04 -4.40 -8.30
N GLU A 99 -2.81 -4.02 -9.55
CA GLU A 99 -1.77 -4.63 -10.39
C GLU A 99 -0.53 -3.72 -10.42
N VAL A 100 0.56 -4.22 -9.83
CA VAL A 100 1.87 -3.58 -9.88
C VAL A 100 2.66 -4.19 -11.03
N VAL A 101 3.05 -3.34 -11.99
CA VAL A 101 3.88 -3.74 -13.13
C VAL A 101 5.26 -3.12 -13.01
N LYS A 102 6.30 -3.97 -12.97
CA LYS A 102 7.70 -3.55 -12.87
C LYS A 102 8.56 -4.37 -13.82
N ALA A 103 9.13 -3.72 -14.83
CA ALA A 103 9.74 -4.38 -15.99
C ALA A 103 8.78 -5.41 -16.63
N SER A 104 9.17 -6.67 -16.75
CA SER A 104 8.34 -7.77 -17.27
C SER A 104 7.49 -8.48 -16.18
N LEU A 105 7.59 -8.04 -14.92
CA LEU A 105 6.91 -8.67 -13.80
C LEU A 105 5.58 -7.97 -13.52
N LYS A 106 4.50 -8.74 -13.49
CA LYS A 106 3.17 -8.26 -13.11
C LYS A 106 2.73 -8.98 -11.85
N VAL A 107 2.34 -8.21 -10.84
CA VAL A 107 1.93 -8.74 -9.54
C VAL A 107 0.61 -8.10 -9.16
N GLY A 108 -0.45 -8.92 -9.08
CA GLY A 108 -1.73 -8.52 -8.51
C GLY A 108 -1.76 -8.81 -7.02
N PHE A 109 -2.28 -7.88 -6.21
CA PHE A 109 -2.59 -8.15 -4.81
C PHE A 109 -3.84 -7.40 -4.36
N SER A 110 -4.56 -8.00 -3.43
CA SER A 110 -5.75 -7.44 -2.80
C SER A 110 -5.49 -7.25 -1.31
N VAL A 111 -5.87 -6.09 -0.77
CA VAL A 111 -5.72 -5.72 0.63
C VAL A 111 -7.10 -5.46 1.21
N SER A 112 -7.44 -6.15 2.29
CA SER A 112 -8.63 -5.87 3.11
C SER A 112 -8.22 -5.14 4.38
N PHE A 113 -8.69 -3.90 4.54
CA PHE A 113 -8.24 -2.99 5.61
C PHE A 113 -8.88 -3.32 6.97
N THR A 114 -10.04 -3.98 6.97
CA THR A 114 -10.76 -4.36 8.20
C THR A 114 -10.01 -5.45 8.98
N GLU A 115 -9.24 -6.30 8.30
CA GLU A 115 -8.54 -7.44 8.93
C GLU A 115 -7.06 -7.18 9.20
N GLN A 116 -6.40 -6.32 8.40
CA GLN A 116 -4.93 -6.29 8.34
C GLN A 116 -4.26 -5.14 9.09
N TYR A 117 -4.99 -4.11 9.56
CA TYR A 117 -4.33 -2.99 10.27
C TYR A 117 -3.90 -3.34 11.70
N SER A 118 -4.60 -4.26 12.36
CA SER A 118 -4.35 -4.63 13.76
C SER A 118 -3.44 -5.86 13.93
N LYS A 119 -2.98 -6.48 12.83
CA LYS A 119 -2.17 -7.71 12.87
C LYS A 119 -0.93 -7.57 12.00
N VAL A 120 0.22 -7.43 12.64
CA VAL A 120 1.48 -7.79 11.98
C VAL A 120 1.59 -9.30 12.07
N THR A 121 1.44 -9.98 10.93
CA THR A 121 1.60 -11.44 10.88
C THR A 121 2.96 -11.76 10.28
N THR A 122 3.74 -12.57 10.99
CA THR A 122 4.95 -13.15 10.45
C THR A 122 4.58 -14.44 9.73
N GLN A 123 4.69 -14.45 8.41
CA GLN A 123 4.47 -15.64 7.60
C GLN A 123 5.82 -16.20 7.14
N THR A 124 6.00 -17.51 7.32
CA THR A 124 7.16 -18.21 6.73
C THR A 124 6.82 -18.56 5.29
N MET A 125 7.50 -17.93 4.35
CA MET A 125 7.35 -18.22 2.94
C MET A 125 8.55 -19.00 2.43
N THR A 126 8.26 -20.05 1.65
CA THR A 126 9.27 -20.92 1.06
C THR A 126 9.30 -20.75 -0.45
N PHE A 127 10.50 -20.67 -1.01
CA PHE A 127 10.70 -20.76 -2.45
C PHE A 127 11.92 -21.61 -2.76
N SER A 128 11.85 -22.28 -3.91
CA SER A 128 12.90 -23.19 -4.38
C SER A 128 13.42 -22.74 -5.73
N VAL A 129 14.73 -22.75 -5.87
CA VAL A 129 15.42 -22.52 -7.14
C VAL A 129 16.08 -23.82 -7.55
N GLY A 130 15.77 -24.26 -8.77
CA GLY A 130 16.31 -25.49 -9.33
C GLY A 130 17.81 -25.41 -9.67
N PRO A 131 18.38 -26.51 -10.15
CA PRO A 131 19.76 -26.58 -10.60
C PRO A 131 20.06 -25.59 -11.73
N ASP A 132 21.25 -25.00 -11.72
CA ASP A 132 21.72 -24.08 -12.77
C ASP A 132 20.79 -22.87 -13.03
N LYS A 133 20.00 -22.49 -12.03
CA LYS A 133 19.10 -21.34 -12.08
C LYS A 133 19.48 -20.28 -11.07
N LYS A 134 19.07 -19.05 -11.38
CA LYS A 134 19.13 -17.91 -10.50
C LYS A 134 17.74 -17.31 -10.36
N ALA A 135 17.36 -16.93 -9.15
CA ALA A 135 16.11 -16.21 -8.92
C ALA A 135 16.29 -15.11 -7.87
N TYR A 136 15.74 -13.95 -8.18
CA TYR A 136 15.56 -12.82 -7.30
C TYR A 136 14.14 -12.84 -6.76
N THR A 137 13.97 -12.73 -5.45
CA THR A 137 12.66 -12.78 -4.80
C THR A 137 12.24 -11.38 -4.37
N TYR A 138 10.98 -11.04 -4.61
CA TYR A 138 10.42 -9.73 -4.33
C TYR A 138 9.18 -9.84 -3.45
N GLN A 139 9.00 -8.89 -2.55
CA GLN A 139 7.79 -8.66 -1.77
C GLN A 139 7.13 -7.36 -2.23
N GLY A 140 5.81 -7.37 -2.43
CA GLY A 140 5.06 -6.15 -2.72
C GLY A 140 4.86 -5.29 -1.47
N TYR A 141 4.87 -3.97 -1.64
CA TYR A 141 4.54 -3.02 -0.57
C TYR A 141 3.71 -1.85 -1.10
N ILE A 142 2.97 -1.18 -0.22
CA ILE A 142 2.29 0.10 -0.47
C ILE A 142 2.73 1.10 0.60
N ARG A 143 2.95 2.37 0.26
CA ARG A 143 3.19 3.42 1.26
C ARG A 143 1.88 4.02 1.77
N THR A 144 1.89 4.47 3.01
CA THR A 144 0.71 5.08 3.64
C THR A 144 1.05 6.39 4.32
N VAL A 145 0.06 7.27 4.46
CA VAL A 145 0.13 8.50 5.27
C VAL A 145 -1.27 8.88 5.73
N ILE A 146 -1.41 9.51 6.90
CA ILE A 146 -2.70 9.99 7.39
C ILE A 146 -2.93 11.42 6.88
N ILE A 147 -4.06 11.62 6.20
CA ILE A 147 -4.58 12.95 5.85
C ILE A 147 -5.67 13.35 6.85
N ARG A 148 -5.53 14.56 7.41
CA ARG A 148 -6.46 15.17 8.35
C ARG A 148 -7.29 16.25 7.63
N HIS A 149 -8.60 16.20 7.81
CA HIS A 149 -9.53 17.26 7.47
C HIS A 149 -9.97 17.98 8.75
N ASP A 150 -9.74 19.29 8.81
CA ASP A 150 -10.29 20.17 9.84
C ASP A 150 -11.59 20.78 9.32
N THR A 151 -12.74 20.41 9.89
CA THR A 151 -14.06 20.79 9.36
C THR A 151 -14.36 22.28 9.59
N SER A 152 -13.77 22.87 10.64
CA SER A 152 -13.93 24.29 10.97
C SER A 152 -13.08 25.19 10.09
N ALA A 153 -11.80 24.82 9.91
CA ALA A 153 -10.88 25.57 9.05
C ALA A 153 -11.03 25.22 7.56
N ARG A 154 -11.72 24.13 7.24
CA ARG A 154 -11.86 23.56 5.88
C ARG A 154 -10.51 23.30 5.22
N THR A 155 -9.56 22.80 6.00
CA THR A 155 -8.20 22.51 5.55
C THR A 155 -7.94 21.03 5.51
N TYR A 156 -7.06 20.63 4.59
CA TYR A 156 -6.56 19.27 4.43
C TYR A 156 -5.05 19.30 4.59
N ALA A 157 -4.51 18.48 5.48
CA ALA A 157 -3.07 18.42 5.72
C ALA A 157 -2.66 16.99 6.09
N TYR A 158 -1.46 16.60 5.69
CA TYR A 158 -0.86 15.35 6.18
C TYR A 158 -0.42 15.51 7.64
N GLU A 159 -0.66 14.48 8.44
CA GLU A 159 -0.14 14.42 9.80
C GLU A 159 1.31 13.93 9.76
N ALA A 160 2.24 14.78 10.18
CA ALA A 160 3.66 14.45 10.19
C ALA A 160 3.96 13.23 11.09
N GLY A 161 4.83 12.34 10.62
CA GLY A 161 5.23 11.14 11.35
C GLY A 161 4.26 9.96 11.20
N THR A 162 3.20 10.10 10.41
CA THR A 162 2.23 9.02 10.13
C THR A 162 2.56 8.23 8.88
N GLU A 163 3.69 8.52 8.24
CA GLU A 163 4.18 7.77 7.09
C GLU A 163 4.46 6.32 7.49
N GLY A 164 3.95 5.40 6.68
CA GLY A 164 4.05 3.98 6.91
C GLY A 164 4.27 3.20 5.63
N THR A 165 4.51 1.91 5.80
CA THR A 165 4.57 0.95 4.71
C THR A 165 3.72 -0.26 5.06
N PHE A 166 2.83 -0.64 4.16
CA PHE A 166 2.09 -1.88 4.22
C PHE A 166 2.82 -2.94 3.40
N LEU A 167 3.29 -3.99 4.06
CA LEU A 167 3.96 -5.13 3.42
C LEU A 167 2.93 -6.20 3.06
N THR A 168 2.88 -6.58 1.79
CA THR A 168 1.95 -7.58 1.27
C THR A 168 2.45 -9.00 1.54
N GLU A 169 1.52 -9.96 1.53
CA GLU A 169 1.81 -11.41 1.58
C GLU A 169 2.26 -11.97 0.22
N VAL A 170 2.30 -11.14 -0.82
CA VAL A 170 2.63 -11.60 -2.16
C VAL A 170 4.13 -11.57 -2.40
N LEU A 171 4.68 -12.75 -2.70
CA LEU A 171 6.03 -12.91 -3.20
C LEU A 171 6.02 -13.30 -4.68
N THR A 172 6.99 -12.77 -5.41
CA THR A 172 7.23 -13.16 -6.80
C THR A 172 8.72 -13.30 -7.04
N THR A 173 9.10 -14.05 -8.07
CA THR A 173 10.49 -14.25 -8.44
C THR A 173 10.78 -13.85 -9.88
N SER A 174 12.02 -13.44 -10.14
CA SER A 174 12.50 -13.10 -11.48
C SER A 174 13.90 -13.70 -11.71
N PRO A 175 14.22 -14.18 -12.92
CA PRO A 175 15.57 -14.67 -13.25
C PRO A 175 16.62 -13.56 -13.36
N VAL A 176 16.17 -12.31 -13.54
CA VAL A 176 17.02 -11.12 -13.64
C VAL A 176 16.54 -10.06 -12.64
N PRO A 177 17.43 -9.17 -12.16
CA PRO A 177 17.00 -8.13 -11.24
C PRO A 177 16.03 -7.17 -11.94
N VAL A 178 14.88 -6.96 -11.33
CA VAL A 178 13.91 -5.94 -11.74
C VAL A 178 14.36 -4.57 -11.23
N ILE A 179 14.56 -3.64 -12.16
CA ILE A 179 15.06 -2.27 -11.92
C ILE A 179 14.02 -1.26 -12.41
N GLY A 180 13.90 -0.12 -11.73
CA GLY A 180 12.98 0.97 -12.07
C GLY A 180 11.89 1.18 -11.03
N ALA A 181 11.01 2.17 -11.24
CA ALA A 181 9.79 2.35 -10.47
C ALA A 181 8.69 1.43 -11.04
N ALA A 182 7.81 0.91 -10.18
CA ALA A 182 6.64 0.20 -10.66
C ALA A 182 5.53 1.18 -11.09
N THR A 183 4.70 0.74 -12.03
CA THR A 183 3.49 1.47 -12.46
C THR A 183 2.25 0.73 -12.02
N ILE A 184 1.24 1.47 -11.55
CA ILE A 184 -0.09 0.93 -11.27
C ILE A 184 -0.87 0.80 -12.58
N ARG A 185 -1.54 -0.33 -12.77
CA ARG A 185 -2.58 -0.47 -13.79
C ARG A 185 -3.94 -0.62 -13.11
N ALA A 186 -4.89 0.20 -13.55
CA ALA A 186 -6.30 0.10 -13.22
C ALA A 186 -7.01 -0.80 -14.24
#